data_AF-A0AB36KXE9-F1
#
_entry.id   AF-A0AB36KXE9-F1
#
_cell.length_a   1.000
_cell.length_b   1.000
_cell.length_c   1.000
_cell.angle_alpha   90.00
_cell.angle_beta   90.00
_cell.angle_gamma   90.00
#
_symmetry.space_group_name_H-M   'P 1'
#
loop_
_entity.id
_entity.type
_entity.pdbx_description
1 polymer ?
#
loop_
_entity_poly.entity_id
_entity_poly.type
_entity_poly.pdbx_seq_one_letter_code
_entity_poly.pdbx_strand_id
1 'polypeptide(L)'
;MKKEQYANLSRLLGCYFHQDWNKEFLDSNHALEEIVKCEPASCLRDSVKEIEYLLSQPMTETDYSELMASTVGCYFEPSSEHTHYSDWLSKIAIYFKSQR
;
A
#
# COMPACT_ATOMS: atom_id res chain seq x y z
N MET A 1 -16.66 -3.53 10.01
CA MET A 1 -16.60 -4.02 8.62
C MET A 1 -15.60 -3.31 7.70
N LYS A 2 -14.75 -2.37 8.15
CA LYS A 2 -13.66 -1.81 7.31
C LYS A 2 -12.48 -2.77 7.10
N LYS A 3 -12.23 -3.68 8.05
CA LYS A 3 -11.06 -4.58 8.04
C LYS A 3 -11.11 -5.64 6.93
N GLU A 4 -12.31 -6.07 6.52
CA GLU A 4 -12.48 -7.02 5.41
C GLU A 4 -12.34 -6.35 4.03
N GLN A 5 -12.66 -5.06 3.94
CA GLN A 5 -12.59 -4.28 2.69
C GLN A 5 -11.14 -4.08 2.19
N TYR A 6 -10.17 -4.12 3.10
CA TYR A 6 -8.75 -3.85 2.84
C TYR A 6 -7.86 -4.99 3.33
N ALA A 7 -8.36 -6.23 3.31
CA ALA A 7 -7.69 -7.36 3.92
C ALA A 7 -6.36 -7.69 3.21
N ASN A 8 -6.32 -7.62 1.87
CA ASN A 8 -5.09 -7.89 1.12
C ASN A 8 -4.12 -6.73 1.24
N LEU A 9 -4.60 -5.49 1.14
CA LEU A 9 -3.79 -4.30 1.30
C LEU A 9 -3.19 -4.23 2.71
N SER A 10 -3.96 -4.61 3.73
CA SER A 10 -3.48 -4.69 5.12
C SER A 10 -2.42 -5.76 5.29
N ARG A 11 -2.59 -6.93 4.66
CA ARG A 11 -1.53 -7.95 4.65
C ARG A 11 -0.27 -7.43 3.97
N LEU A 12 -0.37 -6.91 2.75
CA LEU A 12 0.79 -6.50 1.97
C LEU A 12 1.48 -5.29 2.59
N LEU A 13 0.77 -4.18 2.77
CA LEU A 13 1.39 -2.96 3.25
C LEU A 13 1.65 -3.00 4.76
N GLY A 14 0.82 -3.69 5.54
CA GLY A 14 1.05 -3.83 6.98
C GLY A 14 2.25 -4.71 7.33
N CYS A 15 2.56 -5.73 6.51
CA CYS A 15 3.72 -6.60 6.75
C CYS A 15 5.04 -6.00 6.26
N TYR A 16 5.05 -5.19 5.20
CA TYR A 16 6.29 -4.68 4.59
C TYR A 16 6.54 -3.20 4.92
N PHE A 17 5.49 -2.42 5.19
CA PHE A 17 5.58 -1.03 5.65
C PHE A 17 5.17 -0.90 7.12
N HIS A 18 5.60 -1.84 7.98
CA HIS A 18 5.45 -1.73 9.43
C HIS A 18 6.32 -0.59 10.01
N GLN A 19 6.22 -0.30 11.31
CA GLN A 19 6.88 0.86 11.95
C GLN A 19 8.40 0.96 11.75
N ASP A 20 9.07 -0.16 11.51
CA ASP A 20 10.53 -0.26 11.37
C ASP A 20 10.98 -0.55 9.93
N TRP A 21 10.08 -0.43 8.95
CA TRP A 21 10.33 -0.82 7.55
C TRP A 21 11.60 -0.18 6.96
N ASN A 22 11.93 1.05 7.36
CA ASN A 22 13.10 1.80 6.90
C ASN A 22 14.45 1.24 7.41
N LYS A 23 14.43 0.27 8.33
CA LYS A 23 15.62 -0.50 8.72
C LYS A 23 15.87 -1.69 7.80
N GLU A 24 14.84 -2.13 7.08
CA GLU A 24 14.85 -3.32 6.21
C GLU A 24 14.95 -2.94 4.73
N PHE A 25 14.31 -1.83 4.35
CA PHE A 25 14.26 -1.35 2.98
C PHE A 25 14.92 0.03 2.85
N LEU A 26 15.44 0.30 1.65
CA LEU A 26 16.15 1.55 1.36
C LEU A 26 15.17 2.69 1.09
N ASP A 27 14.08 2.36 0.39
CA ASP A 27 12.99 3.24 0.00
C ASP A 27 11.73 2.40 -0.25
N SER A 28 10.63 3.06 -0.59
CA SER A 28 9.36 2.39 -0.86
C SER A 28 9.42 1.49 -2.10
N ASN A 29 10.28 1.77 -3.07
CA ASN A 29 10.43 0.92 -4.26
C ASN A 29 11.07 -0.42 -3.90
N HIS A 30 12.13 -0.41 -3.08
CA HIS A 30 12.78 -1.64 -2.63
C HIS A 30 11.80 -2.55 -1.87
N ALA A 31 10.95 -1.97 -1.01
CA ALA A 31 9.89 -2.72 -0.33
C ALA A 31 8.85 -3.30 -1.31
N LEU A 32 8.44 -2.52 -2.33
CA LEU A 32 7.49 -2.98 -3.36
C LEU A 32 8.06 -4.11 -4.23
N GLU A 33 9.34 -4.05 -4.58
CA GLU A 33 10.04 -5.11 -5.31
C GLU A 33 10.04 -6.42 -4.51
N GLU A 34 10.27 -6.35 -3.18
CA GLU A 34 10.24 -7.53 -2.33
C GLU A 34 8.82 -8.10 -2.17
N ILE A 35 7.80 -7.24 -2.06
CA ILE A 35 6.38 -7.68 -2.07
C ILE A 35 6.09 -8.50 -3.33
N VAL A 36 6.45 -7.98 -4.50
CA VAL A 36 6.18 -8.65 -5.79
C VAL A 36 6.90 -9.98 -5.90
N LYS A 37 8.12 -10.06 -5.35
CA LYS A 37 8.95 -11.26 -5.35
C LYS A 37 8.41 -12.36 -4.44
N CYS A 38 7.84 -11.99 -3.29
CA CYS A 38 7.50 -12.92 -2.22
C CYS A 38 6.01 -13.27 -2.12
N GLU A 39 5.12 -12.41 -2.61
CA GLU A 39 3.67 -12.61 -2.44
C GLU A 39 3.01 -13.24 -3.67
N PRO A 40 1.96 -14.05 -3.48
CA PRO A 40 1.24 -14.65 -4.60
C PRO A 40 0.63 -13.60 -5.52
N ALA A 41 0.65 -13.85 -6.83
CA ALA A 41 0.03 -12.97 -7.82
C ALA A 41 -1.47 -12.70 -7.56
N SER A 42 -2.19 -13.63 -6.91
CA SER A 42 -3.58 -13.39 -6.48
C SER A 42 -3.68 -12.27 -5.44
N CYS A 43 -2.77 -12.22 -4.47
CA CYS A 43 -2.75 -11.17 -3.44
C CYS A 43 -2.46 -9.80 -4.05
N LEU A 44 -1.56 -9.73 -5.04
CA LEU A 44 -1.30 -8.49 -5.79
C LEU A 44 -2.55 -8.03 -6.54
N ARG A 45 -3.21 -8.92 -7.29
CA ARG A 45 -4.43 -8.60 -8.05
C ARG A 45 -5.58 -8.16 -7.16
N ASP A 46 -5.78 -8.79 -6.01
CA ASP A 46 -6.86 -8.40 -5.11
C ASP A 46 -6.55 -7.08 -4.39
N SER A 47 -5.29 -6.83 -4.03
CA SER A 47 -4.84 -5.53 -3.50
C SER A 47 -5.04 -4.40 -4.51
N VAL A 48 -4.85 -4.64 -5.81
CA VAL A 48 -5.15 -3.66 -6.86
C VAL A 48 -6.60 -3.21 -6.80
N LYS A 49 -7.56 -4.14 -6.65
CA LYS A 49 -9.00 -3.80 -6.55
C LYS A 49 -9.28 -2.96 -5.30
N GLU A 50 -8.64 -3.30 -4.18
CA GLU A 50 -8.77 -2.56 -2.93
C GLU A 50 -8.20 -1.13 -3.05
N ILE A 51 -7.05 -0.98 -3.73
CA ILE A 51 -6.45 0.33 -4.02
C ILE A 51 -7.33 1.16 -4.95
N GLU A 52 -7.84 0.57 -6.03
CA GLU A 52 -8.73 1.28 -6.97
C GLU A 52 -10.02 1.73 -6.28
N TYR A 53 -10.59 0.90 -5.41
CA TYR A 53 -11.73 1.29 -4.60
C TYR A 53 -11.39 2.46 -3.68
N LEU A 54 -10.26 2.38 -2.97
CA LEU A 54 -9.82 3.45 -2.07
C LEU A 54 -9.59 4.78 -2.82
N LEU A 55 -8.93 4.74 -3.98
CA LEU A 55 -8.67 5.91 -4.83
C LEU A 55 -9.95 6.52 -5.43
N SER A 56 -11.04 5.76 -5.51
CA SER A 56 -12.34 6.28 -5.97
C SER A 56 -13.09 7.08 -4.90
N GLN A 57 -12.65 7.03 -3.65
CA GLN A 57 -13.27 7.75 -2.55
C GLN A 57 -12.77 9.20 -2.47
N PRO A 58 -13.62 10.17 -2.06
CA PRO A 58 -13.20 11.55 -1.86
C PRO A 58 -12.41 11.69 -0.55
N MET A 59 -11.13 11.34 -0.58
CA MET A 59 -10.24 11.30 0.58
C MET A 59 -9.29 12.51 0.59
N THR A 60 -9.03 13.05 1.77
CA THR A 60 -7.93 13.98 2.02
C THR A 60 -6.65 13.21 2.40
N GLU A 61 -5.48 13.87 2.37
CA GLU A 61 -4.22 13.26 2.85
C GLU A 61 -4.32 12.80 4.32
N THR A 62 -5.04 13.53 5.17
CA THR A 62 -5.29 13.13 6.55
C THR A 62 -6.14 11.86 6.62
N ASP A 63 -7.21 11.76 5.81
CA ASP A 63 -8.06 10.57 5.77
C ASP A 63 -7.27 9.34 5.31
N TYR A 64 -6.38 9.51 4.33
CA TYR A 64 -5.47 8.45 3.90
C TYR A 64 -4.53 8.01 5.02
N SER A 65 -3.83 8.96 5.65
CA SER A 65 -2.89 8.68 6.74
C SER A 65 -3.56 7.90 7.88
N GLU A 66 -4.75 8.34 8.32
CA GLU A 66 -5.52 7.65 9.35
C GLU A 66 -5.93 6.24 8.93
N LEU A 67 -6.43 6.05 7.70
CA LEU A 67 -6.82 4.74 7.18
C LEU A 67 -5.62 3.79 7.07
N MET A 68 -4.50 4.29 6.54
CA MET A 68 -3.27 3.52 6.37
C MET A 68 -2.73 3.01 7.69
N ALA A 69 -2.62 3.89 8.70
CA ALA A 69 -2.11 3.48 10.00
C ALA A 69 -3.11 2.60 10.77
N SER A 70 -4.38 2.99 10.84
CA SER A 70 -5.36 2.34 11.74
C SER A 70 -6.00 1.08 11.18
N THR A 71 -6.17 1.00 9.85
CA THR A 71 -6.90 -0.09 9.20
C THR A 71 -5.96 -1.01 8.43
N VAL A 72 -5.03 -0.44 7.66
CA VAL A 72 -4.09 -1.21 6.83
C VAL A 72 -2.89 -1.68 7.67
N GLY A 73 -2.45 -0.88 8.65
CA GLY A 73 -1.22 -1.12 9.41
C GLY A 73 0.04 -0.66 8.68
N CYS A 74 -0.12 0.17 7.64
CA CYS A 74 0.96 0.77 6.88
C CYS A 74 1.42 2.06 7.57
N TYR A 75 2.71 2.14 7.89
CA TYR A 75 3.38 3.28 8.53
C TYR A 75 4.29 4.04 7.54
N PHE A 76 4.25 3.69 6.26
CA PHE A 76 4.87 4.51 5.22
C PHE A 76 4.12 5.82 5.07
N GLU A 77 4.86 6.92 5.08
CA GLU A 77 4.35 8.27 4.90
C GLU A 77 4.89 8.83 3.57
N PRO A 78 4.06 8.94 2.51
CA PRO A 78 4.47 9.32 1.16
C PRO A 78 5.22 10.67 1.07
N SER A 79 4.94 11.59 2.00
CA SER A 79 5.65 12.87 2.03
C SER A 79 7.16 12.73 2.29
N SER A 80 7.61 11.63 2.89
CA SER A 80 9.04 11.31 3.04
C SER A 80 9.76 11.09 1.70
N GLU A 81 9.02 10.79 0.64
CA GLU A 81 9.51 10.64 -0.74
C GLU A 81 8.94 11.72 -1.68
N HIS A 82 8.50 12.85 -1.12
CA HIS A 82 7.97 13.99 -1.87
C HIS A 82 6.77 13.65 -2.77
N THR A 83 5.90 12.73 -2.33
CA THR A 83 4.68 12.33 -3.04
C THR A 83 3.46 12.35 -2.11
N HIS A 84 2.27 12.22 -2.67
CA HIS A 84 1.00 12.08 -1.96
C HIS A 84 0.53 10.62 -1.89
N TYR A 85 -0.39 10.32 -0.98
CA TYR A 85 -0.96 8.98 -0.86
C TYR A 85 -1.63 8.51 -2.15
N SER A 86 -2.42 9.37 -2.80
CA SER A 86 -3.12 9.02 -4.04
C SER A 86 -2.14 8.66 -5.16
N ASP A 87 -1.07 9.43 -5.33
CA ASP A 87 -0.04 9.20 -6.34
C ASP A 87 0.76 7.92 -6.06
N TRP A 88 1.15 7.72 -4.79
CA TRP A 88 1.87 6.53 -4.36
C TRP A 88 1.04 5.25 -4.53
N LEU A 89 -0.22 5.26 -4.08
CA LEU A 89 -1.15 4.14 -4.26
C LEU A 89 -1.42 3.85 -5.74
N SER A 90 -1.60 4.89 -6.55
CA SER A 90 -1.80 4.76 -8.01
C SER A 90 -0.59 4.07 -8.65
N LYS A 91 0.63 4.49 -8.28
CA LYS A 91 1.88 3.87 -8.72
C LYS A 91 1.95 2.40 -8.33
N ILE A 92 1.58 2.05 -7.08
CA ILE A 92 1.53 0.65 -6.62
C ILE A 92 0.56 -0.16 -7.47
N ALA A 93 -0.66 0.34 -7.70
CA ALA A 93 -1.65 -0.37 -8.49
C ALA A 93 -1.18 -0.61 -9.94
N ILE A 94 -0.52 0.38 -10.55
CA ILE A 94 0.09 0.24 -11.88
C ILE A 94 1.20 -0.82 -11.86
N TYR A 95 2.07 -0.78 -10.84
CA TYR A 95 3.18 -1.71 -10.71
C TYR A 95 2.71 -3.15 -10.48
N PHE A 96 1.73 -3.37 -9.61
CA PHE A 96 1.17 -4.70 -9.36
C PHE A 96 0.44 -5.27 -10.58
N LYS A 97 -0.25 -4.44 -11.36
CA LYS A 97 -0.88 -4.86 -12.64
C LYS A 97 0.14 -5.29 -13.69
N SER A 98 1.37 -4.78 -13.66
CA SER A 98 2.39 -5.13 -14.64
C SER A 98 3.09 -6.46 -14.31
N GLN A 99 2.89 -6.99 -13.09
CA GLN A 99 3.37 -8.31 -12.69
C GLN A 99 2.39 -9.37 -13.21
N ARG A 100 2.87 -10.25 -14.10
CA ARG A 100 2.06 -11.29 -14.76
C ARG A 100 1.79 -12.48 -13.86
#